data_AF-A0A6B3NQX9-F1
#
_entry.id   AF-A0A6B3NQX9-F1
#
_cell.length_a   1.000
_cell.length_b   1.000
_cell.length_c   1.000
_cell.angle_alpha   90.00
_cell.angle_beta   90.00
_cell.angle_gamma   90.00
#
_symmetry.space_group_name_H-M   'P 1'
#
loop_
_entity.id
_entity.type
_entity.pdbx_description
1 polymer ?
#
loop_
_entity_poly.entity_id
_entity_poly.type
_entity_poly.pdbx_seq_one_letter_code
_entity_poly.pdbx_strand_id
1 'polypeptide(L)'
;MELDCGRFANVDCREMLVFVVVYHERGVSKAAKKLGLGQPAVSNTLAKLRVRFSDPLFLRPGFRPTPKASQIAVVMPMLVQVQMAFGAIEKL
;
A
#
# COMPACT_ATOMS: atom_id res chain seq x y z
N MET A 1 12.75 13.84 -16.22
CA MET A 1 11.37 13.58 -15.77
C MET A 1 11.23 14.33 -14.45
N GLU A 2 10.38 15.34 -14.40
CA GLU A 2 10.21 16.19 -13.21
C GLU A 2 9.11 15.62 -12.31
N LEU A 3 9.25 15.77 -10.98
CA LEU A 3 8.26 15.32 -10.01
C LEU A 3 7.09 16.31 -9.97
N ASP A 4 5.91 15.89 -10.43
CA ASP A 4 4.67 16.66 -10.31
C ASP A 4 4.05 16.44 -8.92
N CYS A 5 4.35 17.34 -7.98
CA CYS A 5 3.83 17.31 -6.62
C CYS A 5 2.28 17.33 -6.57
N GLY A 6 1.61 17.92 -7.58
CA GLY A 6 0.15 17.98 -7.65
C GLY A 6 -0.51 16.60 -7.76
N ARG A 7 0.19 15.63 -8.37
CA ARG A 7 -0.27 14.23 -8.44
C ARG A 7 -0.09 13.45 -7.13
N PHE A 8 0.73 13.93 -6.20
CA PHE A 8 0.97 13.30 -4.90
C PHE A 8 0.14 13.89 -3.76
N ALA A 9 -0.43 15.08 -3.93
CA ALA A 9 -1.12 15.83 -2.87
C ALA A 9 -2.23 15.07 -2.13
N ASN A 10 -2.77 14.01 -2.75
CA ASN A 10 -3.88 13.23 -2.24
C ASN A 10 -3.54 11.77 -1.91
N VAL A 11 -2.25 11.37 -1.93
CA VAL A 11 -1.84 9.98 -1.59
C VAL A 11 -0.69 10.01 -0.59
N ASP A 12 -0.95 9.50 0.61
CA ASP A 12 0.06 9.36 1.65
C ASP A 12 0.88 8.08 1.43
N CYS A 13 2.21 8.19 1.54
CA CYS A 13 3.15 7.06 1.47
C CYS A 13 2.79 5.92 2.44
N ARG A 14 2.27 6.24 3.63
CA ARG A 14 1.84 5.24 4.62
C ARG A 14 0.65 4.43 4.12
N GLU A 15 -0.30 5.06 3.44
CA GLU A 15 -1.45 4.34 2.88
C GLU A 15 -1.01 3.41 1.74
N MET A 16 -0.05 3.85 0.92
CA MET A 16 0.56 3.02 -0.12
C MET A 16 1.35 1.85 0.45
N LEU A 17 2.08 2.05 1.55
CA LEU A 17 2.75 0.95 2.26
C LEU A 17 1.74 -0.09 2.75
N VAL A 18 0.65 0.35 3.40
CA VAL A 18 -0.42 -0.56 3.85
C VAL A 18 -1.01 -1.33 2.67
N PHE A 19 -1.29 -0.65 1.56
CA PHE A 19 -1.80 -1.28 0.35
C PHE A 19 -0.87 -2.38 -0.18
N VAL A 20 0.41 -2.08 -0.34
CA VAL A 20 1.40 -3.01 -0.90
C VAL A 20 1.61 -4.22 0.01
N VAL A 21 1.64 -4.04 1.33
CA VAL A 21 1.71 -5.18 2.25
C VAL A 21 0.45 -6.04 2.18
N VAL A 22 -0.74 -5.44 2.13
CA VAL A 22 -1.99 -6.21 1.97
C VAL A 22 -2.01 -6.96 0.63
N TYR A 23 -1.53 -6.32 -0.44
CA TYR A 23 -1.42 -6.94 -1.76
C TYR A 23 -0.54 -8.19 -1.73
N HIS A 24 0.61 -8.12 -1.06
CA HIS A 24 1.54 -9.24 -0.92
C HIS A 24 1.02 -10.34 0.01
N GLU A 25 0.52 -9.97 1.19
CA GLU A 25 0.09 -10.93 2.22
C GLU A 25 -1.27 -11.57 1.93
N ARG A 26 -2.03 -11.03 0.96
CA ARG A 26 -3.38 -11.48 0.59
C ARG A 26 -4.33 -11.57 1.79
N GLY A 27 -4.23 -10.61 2.72
CA GLY A 27 -5.09 -10.59 3.89
C GLY A 27 -4.77 -9.49 4.90
N VAL A 28 -5.82 -8.94 5.50
CA VAL A 28 -5.71 -7.82 6.46
C VAL A 28 -4.95 -8.23 7.73
N SER A 29 -5.27 -9.38 8.32
CA SER A 29 -4.66 -9.79 9.60
C SER A 29 -3.16 -10.08 9.46
N LYS A 30 -2.75 -10.72 8.35
CA LYS A 30 -1.33 -10.95 8.06
C LYS A 30 -0.58 -9.63 7.83
N ALA A 31 -1.18 -8.72 7.06
CA ALA A 31 -0.59 -7.40 6.83
C ALA A 31 -0.46 -6.58 8.12
N ALA A 32 -1.47 -6.61 8.98
CA ALA A 32 -1.44 -5.95 10.29
C ALA A 32 -0.28 -6.44 11.15
N LYS A 33 -0.08 -7.77 11.25
CA LYS A 33 1.06 -8.36 11.94
C LYS A 33 2.40 -7.91 11.34
N LYS A 34 2.53 -7.92 10.01
CA LYS A 34 3.77 -7.53 9.32
C LYS A 34 4.11 -6.04 9.47
N LEU A 35 3.08 -5.19 9.58
CA LEU A 35 3.25 -3.75 9.76
C LEU A 35 3.38 -3.32 11.22
N GLY A 36 3.24 -4.23 12.19
CA GLY A 36 3.17 -3.88 13.62
C GLY A 36 1.95 -3.01 13.96
N LEU A 37 0.84 -3.16 13.21
CA LEU A 37 -0.38 -2.37 13.38
C LEU A 37 -1.53 -3.25 13.86
N GLY A 38 -2.55 -2.61 14.46
CA GLY A 38 -3.84 -3.27 14.69
C GLY A 38 -4.59 -3.53 13.38
N GLN A 39 -5.32 -4.65 13.30
CA GLN A 39 -6.21 -4.96 12.17
C GLN A 39 -7.22 -3.83 11.85
N PRO A 40 -7.79 -3.09 12.83
CA PRO A 40 -8.65 -1.94 12.53
C PRO A 40 -7.93 -0.84 11.75
N ALA A 41 -6.67 -0.55 12.05
CA ALA A 41 -5.89 0.48 11.35
C ALA A 41 -5.67 0.12 9.87
N VAL A 42 -5.32 -1.15 9.59
CA VAL A 42 -5.17 -1.66 8.22
C VAL A 42 -6.51 -1.64 7.47
N SER A 43 -7.59 -2.08 8.14
CA SER A 43 -8.94 -2.10 7.54
C SER A 43 -9.44 -0.71 7.19
N ASN A 44 -9.26 0.26 8.10
CA ASN A 44 -9.65 1.66 7.88
C ASN A 44 -8.86 2.30 6.74
N THR A 45 -7.56 2.02 6.67
CA THR A 45 -6.72 2.48 5.55
C THR A 45 -7.21 1.90 4.22
N LEU A 46 -7.47 0.59 4.16
CA LEU A 46 -8.04 -0.03 2.96
C LEU A 46 -9.41 0.55 2.58
N ALA A 47 -10.27 0.88 3.56
CA ALA A 47 -11.56 1.51 3.29
C ALA A 47 -11.38 2.88 2.62
N LYS A 48 -10.46 3.73 3.12
CA LYS A 48 -10.13 5.01 2.50
C LYS A 48 -9.62 4.84 1.06
N LEU A 49 -8.70 3.89 0.85
CA LEU A 49 -8.16 3.61 -0.48
C LEU A 49 -9.23 3.13 -1.46
N ARG A 50 -10.18 2.31 -1.00
CA ARG A 50 -11.30 1.84 -1.84
C ARG A 50 -12.18 2.99 -2.32
N VAL A 51 -12.50 3.91 -1.43
CA VAL A 51 -13.26 5.13 -1.77
C VAL A 51 -12.45 5.98 -2.75
N ARG A 52 -11.18 6.25 -2.44
CA ARG A 52 -10.30 7.10 -3.27
C ARG A 52 -10.15 6.57 -4.69
N PHE A 53 -9.90 5.27 -4.84
CA PHE A 53 -9.73 4.66 -6.16
C PHE A 53 -11.05 4.26 -6.81
N SER A 54 -12.18 4.44 -6.12
CA SER A 54 -13.50 3.95 -6.56
C SER A 54 -13.41 2.49 -7.02
N ASP A 55 -12.79 1.64 -6.19
CA ASP A 55 -12.47 0.26 -6.51
C ASP A 55 -12.38 -0.57 -5.23
N PRO A 56 -12.92 -1.81 -5.19
CA PRO A 56 -12.85 -2.63 -3.99
C PRO A 56 -11.41 -3.11 -3.66
N LEU A 57 -10.47 -2.99 -4.62
CA LEU A 57 -9.06 -3.38 -4.61
C LEU A 57 -8.80 -4.87 -4.43
N PHE A 58 -9.53 -5.52 -3.53
CA PHE A 58 -9.41 -6.92 -3.20
C PHE A 58 -10.79 -7.56 -3.10
N LEU A 59 -11.04 -8.57 -3.94
CA LEU A 59 -12.29 -9.31 -4.03
C LEU A 59 -12.28 -10.51 -3.08
N ARG A 60 -13.48 -10.92 -2.65
CA ARG A 60 -13.72 -12.16 -1.88
C ARG A 60 -14.33 -13.23 -2.79
N PRO A 61 -14.12 -14.53 -2.50
CA PRO A 61 -13.20 -15.08 -1.49
C PRO A 61 -11.72 -15.01 -1.92
N GLY A 62 -10.80 -15.10 -0.96
CA GLY A 62 -9.36 -15.26 -1.25
C GLY A 62 -8.54 -13.97 -1.48
N PHE A 63 -9.10 -12.79 -1.23
CA PHE A 63 -8.34 -11.52 -1.28
C PHE A 63 -7.64 -11.26 -2.63
N ARG A 64 -8.31 -11.64 -3.73
CA ARG A 64 -7.77 -11.51 -5.09
C ARG A 64 -7.73 -10.03 -5.50
N PRO A 65 -6.62 -9.53 -6.04
CA PRO A 65 -6.53 -8.13 -6.45
C PRO A 65 -7.42 -7.86 -7.68
N THR A 66 -8.01 -6.67 -7.74
CA THR A 66 -8.63 -6.17 -8.97
C THR A 66 -7.56 -5.81 -10.00
N PRO A 67 -7.92 -5.65 -11.29
CA PRO A 67 -6.99 -5.11 -12.29
C PRO A 67 -6.37 -3.78 -11.85
N LYS A 68 -7.17 -2.89 -11.25
CA LYS A 68 -6.70 -1.60 -10.72
C LYS A 68 -5.71 -1.79 -9.57
N ALA A 69 -5.97 -2.71 -8.64
CA ALA A 69 -5.01 -3.02 -7.58
C ALA A 69 -3.67 -3.54 -8.15
N SER A 70 -3.70 -4.38 -9.18
CA SER A 70 -2.48 -4.85 -9.85
C SER A 70 -1.74 -3.71 -10.56
N GLN A 71 -2.45 -2.76 -11.17
CA GLN A 71 -1.83 -1.55 -11.75
C GLN A 71 -1.17 -0.67 -10.70
N ILE A 72 -1.77 -0.54 -9.51
CA ILE A 72 -1.16 0.24 -8.41
C ILE A 72 0.07 -0.48 -7.85
N ALA A 73 0.03 -1.82 -7.76
CA ALA A 73 1.10 -2.63 -7.18
C ALA A 73 2.43 -2.54 -7.96
N VAL A 74 2.45 -2.00 -9.18
CA VAL A 74 3.67 -1.76 -9.95
C VAL A 74 4.63 -0.78 -9.27
N VAL A 75 4.16 0.00 -8.29
CA VAL A 75 4.99 0.91 -7.48
C VAL A 75 5.89 0.17 -6.49
N MET A 76 5.66 -1.11 -6.23
CA MET A 76 6.36 -1.89 -5.20
C MET A 76 7.90 -1.81 -5.33
N PRO A 77 8.53 -1.96 -6.52
CA PRO A 77 9.98 -1.81 -6.65
C PRO A 77 10.48 -0.42 -6.27
N MET A 78 9.71 0.65 -6.53
CA MET A 78 10.07 2.01 -6.15
C MET A 78 10.02 2.18 -4.62
N LEU A 79 9.04 1.58 -3.94
CA LEU A 79 9.01 1.59 -2.47
C LEU A 79 10.18 0.83 -1.85
N VAL A 80 10.64 -0.25 -2.49
CA VAL A 80 11.86 -0.95 -2.09
C VAL A 80 13.09 -0.05 -2.26
N GLN A 81 13.19 0.70 -3.36
CA GLN A 81 14.27 1.67 -3.55
C GLN A 81 14.25 2.76 -2.47
N VAL A 82 13.07 3.29 -2.12
CA VAL A 82 12.92 4.24 -1.02
C VAL A 82 13.35 3.63 0.32
N GLN A 83 12.95 2.39 0.61
CA GLN A 83 13.40 1.66 1.80
C GLN A 83 14.93 1.52 1.84
N MET A 84 15.55 1.11 0.73
CA MET A 84 17.00 0.95 0.64
C MET A 84 17.74 2.28 0.85
N ALA A 85 17.20 3.37 0.30
CA ALA A 85 17.75 4.70 0.50
C ALA A 85 17.71 5.12 1.98
N PHE A 86 16.60 4.85 2.68
CA PHE A 86 16.51 5.14 4.11
C PHE A 86 17.44 4.24 4.95
N GLY A 87 17.49 2.93 4.68
CA GLY A 87 18.40 2.02 5.39
C GLY A 87 19.88 2.31 5.17
N ALA A 88 20.25 2.98 4.07
CA ALA A 88 21.62 3.45 3.86
C ALA A 88 21.98 4.69 4.72
N ILE A 89 20.97 5.48 5.11
CA ILE A 89 21.13 6.74 5.87
C ILE A 89 20.96 6.49 7.37
N GLU A 90 19.93 5.75 7.74
CA GLU A 90 19.66 5.27 9.08
C GLU A 90 20.37 3.93 9.23
N LYS A 91 21.59 3.91 9.79
CA LYS A 91 22.28 2.66 10.14
C LYS A 91 21.39 1.82 11.08
N LEU A 92 20.54 0.97 10.52
CA LEU A 92 19.86 -0.14 11.16
C LEU A 92 20.39 -1.45 10.60
#